data_AF-A0A402BCX3-F1
#
_entry.id   AF-A0A402BCX3-F1
#
_cell.length_a   1.000
_cell.length_b   1.000
_cell.length_c   1.000
_cell.angle_alpha   90.00
_cell.angle_beta   90.00
_cell.angle_gamma   90.00
#
_symmetry.space_group_name_H-M   'P 1'
#
loop_
_entity.id
_entity.type
_entity.pdbx_description
1 polymer ?
#
loop_
_entity_poly.entity_id
_entity_poly.type
_entity_poly.pdbx_seq_one_letter_code
_entity_poly.pdbx_strand_id
1 'polypeptide(L)' 'MRAGVEATISQGVRAFDLRRSRYVGVPKTHVQHLASATAINLVRLIDWLDGSPLTPTRVSAFESLYKSA' A
#
# COMPACT_ATOMS: atom_id res chain seq x y z
N MET A 1 -7.24 1.05 -6.07
CA MET A 1 -6.01 0.43 -5.51
C MET A 1 -5.38 -0.59 -6.48
N ARG A 2 -4.08 -0.93 -6.45
CA ARG A 2 -3.56 -2.13 -7.16
C ARG A 2 -3.73 -3.41 -6.31
N ALA A 3 -3.82 -4.56 -6.96
CA ALA A 3 -3.78 -5.85 -6.27
C ALA A 3 -2.40 -6.14 -5.66
N GLY A 4 -2.35 -6.98 -4.62
CA GLY A 4 -1.10 -7.54 -4.08
C GLY A 4 -0.49 -6.82 -2.87
N VAL A 5 0.53 -7.45 -2.28
CA VAL A 5 1.23 -6.98 -1.07
C VAL A 5 2.06 -5.72 -1.33
N GLU A 6 2.70 -5.62 -2.51
CA GLU A 6 3.51 -4.47 -2.91
C GLU A 6 2.67 -3.19 -2.97
N ALA A 7 1.41 -3.29 -3.41
CA ALA A 7 0.47 -2.19 -3.42
C ALA A 7 0.18 -1.68 -2.00
N THR A 8 0.02 -2.60 -1.04
CA THR A 8 -0.16 -2.28 0.39
C THR A 8 1.04 -1.54 0.95
N ILE A 9 2.26 -2.03 0.67
CA ILE A 9 3.51 -1.40 1.12
C ILE A 9 3.65 -0.01 0.50
N SER A 10 3.37 0.12 -0.80
CA SER A 10 3.39 1.41 -1.51
C SER A 10 2.40 2.40 -0.91
N GLN A 11 1.19 1.95 -0.55
CA GLN A 11 0.18 2.76 0.12
C GLN A 11 0.66 3.19 1.51
N GLY A 12 1.18 2.26 2.31
CA GLY A 12 1.75 2.57 3.62
C GLY A 12 2.85 3.62 3.54
N VAL A 13 3.78 3.47 2.61
CA VAL A 13 4.90 4.40 2.41
C VAL A 13 4.44 5.77 1.91
N ARG A 14 3.56 5.83 0.91
CA ARG A 14 3.23 7.09 0.21
C ARG A 14 2.10 7.87 0.87
N ALA A 15 1.14 7.20 1.51
CA ALA A 15 -0.03 7.84 2.10
C ALA A 15 0.03 7.91 3.63
N PHE A 16 0.74 6.98 4.29
CA PHE A 16 0.76 6.86 5.76
C PHE A 16 2.15 7.01 6.39
N ASP A 17 3.13 7.52 5.63
CA ASP A 17 4.51 7.79 6.06
C ASP A 17 5.17 6.62 6.81
N LEU A 18 4.94 5.39 6.35
CA LEU A 18 5.43 4.18 7.02
C LEU A 18 6.98 4.07 7.07
N ARG A 19 7.71 4.94 6.37
CA ARG A 19 9.18 4.97 6.41
C ARG A 19 9.73 5.52 7.72
N ARG A 20 8.93 6.24 8.50
CA ARG A 20 9.40 6.88 9.73
C ARG A 20 8.44 6.63 10.88
N SER A 21 8.97 6.08 11.98
CA SER A 21 8.25 6.15 13.26
C SER A 21 8.46 7.52 13.88
N ARG A 22 7.37 8.26 14.14
CA ARG A 22 7.42 9.55 14.83
C ARG A 22 7.70 9.36 16.32
N TYR A 23 7.30 8.21 16.87
CA TYR A 23 7.48 7.91 18.27
C TYR A 23 8.77 7.14 18.54
N VAL A 24 9.37 7.43 19.70
CA VAL A 24 10.61 6.78 20.16
C VAL A 24 10.24 5.67 21.15
N GLY A 25 10.86 4.50 20.95
CA GLY A 25 10.67 3.32 21.78
C GLY A 25 9.67 2.33 21.21
N VAL A 26 10.00 1.04 21.31
CA VAL A 26 9.25 -0.09 20.72
C VAL A 26 7.75 -0.06 21.05
N PRO A 27 7.30 0.20 22.30
CA PRO A 27 5.86 0.17 22.60
C PRO A 27 5.06 1.22 21.83
N LYS A 28 5.59 2.44 21.69
CA LYS A 28 4.91 3.53 20.99
C LYS A 28 4.96 3.33 19.47
N THR A 29 6.09 2.85 18.97
CA THR A 29 6.23 2.46 17.55
C THR A 29 5.27 1.33 17.18
N HIS A 30 5.05 0.35 18.07
CA HIS A 30 4.09 -0.73 17.85
C HIS A 30 2.66 -0.19 17.67
N VAL A 31 2.21 0.71 18.55
CA VAL A 31 0.90 1.36 18.41
C VAL A 31 0.79 2.16 17.12
N GLN A 32 1.85 2.88 16.72
CA GLN A 32 1.88 3.57 15.43
C GLN A 32 1.71 2.60 14.26
N HIS A 33 2.42 1.46 14.26
CA HIS A 33 2.29 0.47 13.20
C HIS A 33 0.90 -0.15 13.13
N LEU A 34 0.30 -0.48 14.29
CA LEU A 34 -1.08 -0.96 14.34
C LEU A 34 -2.06 0.08 13.77
N ALA A 35 -1.94 1.34 14.19
CA ALA A 35 -2.80 2.41 13.69
C ALA A 35 -2.64 2.60 12.17
N SER A 36 -1.41 2.59 11.65
CA SER A 36 -1.14 2.65 10.20
C SER A 36 -1.72 1.44 9.46
N ALA A 37 -1.59 0.24 10.00
CA ALA A 37 -2.16 -0.97 9.40
C ALA A 37 -3.69 -0.92 9.39
N THR A 38 -4.32 -0.45 10.46
CA THR A 38 -5.77 -0.23 10.52
C THR A 38 -6.21 0.80 9.49
N ALA A 39 -5.50 1.93 9.37
CA ALA A 39 -5.84 2.98 8.40
C ALA A 39 -5.74 2.49 6.95
N ILE A 40 -4.70 1.71 6.61
CA ILE A 40 -4.56 1.07 5.31
C ILE A 40 -5.76 0.15 5.03
N ASN A 41 -6.11 -0.73 5.97
CA ASN A 41 -7.24 -1.64 5.80
C ASN A 41 -8.57 -0.90 5.66
N LEU A 42 -8.77 0.19 6.41
CA LEU A 42 -9.98 0.99 6.32
C LEU A 42 -10.15 1.63 4.94
N VAL A 43 -9.10 2.26 4.39
CA VAL A 43 -9.14 2.84 3.04
C VAL A 43 -9.46 1.77 2.00
N ARG A 44 -8.87 0.58 2.13
CA ARG A 44 -9.13 -0.54 1.21
C ARG A 44 -10.54 -1.08 1.32
N LEU A 45 -11.09 -1.14 2.54
CA LEU A 45 -12.45 -1.57 2.78
C LEU A 45 -13.44 -0.59 2.16
N ILE A 46 -13.20 0.72 2.32
CA ILE A 46 -14.02 1.77 1.70
C ILE A 46 -13.95 1.65 0.17
N ASP A 47 -12.74 1.58 -0.42
CA ASP A 47 -12.56 1.38 -1.86
C ASP A 47 -13.34 0.16 -2.37
N TRP A 48 -13.35 -0.94 -1.61
CA TRP A 48 -14.06 -2.17 -1.95
C TRP A 48 -15.58 -2.00 -1.87
N LEU A 49 -16.10 -1.36 -0.81
CA LEU A 49 -17.52 -1.06 -0.65
C LEU A 49 -18.02 -0.12 -1.75
N ASP A 50 -17.20 0.84 -2.16
CA ASP A 50 -17.50 1.78 -3.25
C ASP A 50 -17.38 1.13 -4.64
N GLY A 51 -16.98 -0.15 -4.72
CA GLY A 51 -16.78 -0.87 -5.98
C GLY A 51 -15.65 -0.29 -6.84
N SER A 52 -14.70 0.42 -6.23
CA SER A 52 -13.61 1.08 -6.95
C SER A 52 -12.73 0.03 -7.66
N PRO A 53 -12.59 0.10 -8.99
CA PRO A 53 -11.85 -0.90 -9.73
C PRO A 53 -10.38 -0.90 -9.32
N LEU A 54 -9.79 -2.09 -9.29
CA LEU A 54 -8.36 -2.21 -9.06
C LEU A 54 -7.60 -1.63 -10.26
N THR A 55 -6.65 -0.74 -9.99
CA THR A 55 -5.75 -0.22 -11.02
C THR A 55 -4.89 -1.37 -11.53
N PRO A 56 -4.70 -1.53 -12.85
CA PRO A 56 -3.84 -2.57 -13.39
C PRO A 56 -2.39 -2.41 -12.89
N THR A 57 -1.70 -3.54 -12.80
CA THR A 57 -0.26 -3.58 -12.56
C THR A 57 0.45 -2.88 -13.71
N ARG A 58 1.43 -2.01 -13.40
CA ARG A 58 2.21 -1.37 -14.47
C ARG A 58 3.10 -2.43 -15.11
N VAL A 59 3.04 -2.53 -16.44
CA VAL A 59 3.96 -3.35 -17.23
C VAL A 59 5.31 -2.64 -17.27
N SER A 60 6.38 -3.35 -16.94
CA SER A 60 7.74 -2.81 -17.03
C SER A 60 8.16 -2.65 -18.50
N ALA A 61 9.08 -1.72 -18.80
CA ALA A 61 9.59 -1.56 -20.17
C ALA A 61 10.22 -2.86 -20.71
N PHE A 62 10.86 -3.63 -19.84
CA PHE A 62 11.42 -4.94 -20.18
C PHE A 62 10.33 -5.96 -20.55
N GLU A 63 9.28 -6.07 -19.75
CA GLU A 63 8.16 -6.97 -20.06
C GLU A 63 7.44 -6.57 -21.34
N SER A 64 7.31 -5.27 -21.62
CA SER A 64 6.76 -4.78 -22.87
C SER A 64 7.59 -5.21 -24.07
N LEU A 65 8.92 -5.15 -23.97
CA LEU A 65 9.83 -5.61 -25.02
C LEU A 65 9.73 -7.13 -25.21
N TYR A 66 9.71 -7.90 -24.13
CA TYR A 66 9.57 -9.35 -24.18
C TYR A 66 8.26 -9.80 -24.83
N LYS A 67 7.13 -9.14 -24.53
CA LYS A 67 5.83 -9.46 -25.13
C LYS A 67 5.69 -9.07 -26.61
N SER A 68 6.54 -8.15 -27.08
CA SER A 68 6.56 -7.70 -28.48
C SER A 68 7.46 -8.52 -29.40
N ALA A 69 8.30 -9.39 -28.83
CA ALA A 69 9.15 -10.34 -29.55
C ALA A 69 8.40 -11.65 -29.79
#